data_AF-A0A2W5B5X2-F1
#
_entry.id   AF-A0A2W5B5X2-F1
#
_cell.length_a   1.000
_cell.length_b   1.000
_cell.length_c   1.000
_cell.angle_alpha   90.00
_cell.angle_beta   90.00
_cell.angle_gamma   90.00
#
_symmetry.space_group_name_H-M   'P 1'
#
loop_
_entity.id
_entity.type
_entity.pdbx_description
1 polymer ?
#
loop_
_entity_poly.entity_id
_entity_poly.type
_entity_poly.pdbx_seq_one_letter_code
_entity_poly.pdbx_strand_id
1 'polypeptide(L)'
;MPLNSPQPAVVATLNVGDVLDVVLVTTGPRPVLEVQRAGQRAGALTHRNHLRLINCITGGRTYQAVIVRKSGGAVEVRVEPV
;
A
#
# COMPACT_ATOMS: atom_id res chain seq x y z
N MET A 1 -5.67 -3.64 -6.88
CA MET A 1 -6.32 -3.03 -5.70
C MET A 1 -6.09 -1.53 -5.74
N PRO A 2 -7.13 -0.70 -5.68
CA PRO A 2 -6.96 0.76 -5.67
C PRO A 2 -6.33 1.23 -4.34
N LEU A 3 -5.46 2.23 -4.41
CA LEU A 3 -5.00 2.97 -3.23
C LEU A 3 -6.08 3.97 -2.79
N ASN A 4 -6.34 4.01 -1.49
CA ASN A 4 -7.22 4.99 -0.88
C ASN A 4 -6.41 6.17 -0.34
N SER A 5 -7.01 7.37 -0.39
CA SER A 5 -6.38 8.63 0.03
C SER A 5 -4.94 8.79 -0.52
N PRO A 6 -4.76 8.70 -1.85
CA PRO A 6 -3.44 8.78 -2.47
C PRO A 6 -2.78 10.13 -2.17
N GLN A 7 -1.52 10.10 -1.73
CA GLN A 7 -0.75 11.32 -1.45
C GLN A 7 -0.20 11.88 -2.78
N PRO A 8 -0.66 13.06 -3.25
CA PRO A 8 -0.35 13.53 -4.60
C PRO A 8 1.15 13.68 -4.87
N ALA A 9 1.91 14.19 -3.90
CA ALA A 9 3.36 14.39 -4.03
C ALA A 9 4.10 13.07 -4.25
N VAL A 10 3.73 12.01 -3.53
CA VAL A 10 4.34 10.68 -3.69
C VAL A 10 3.86 10.04 -4.98
N VAL A 11 2.54 10.05 -5.23
CA VAL A 11 1.91 9.46 -6.43
C VAL A 11 2.44 10.06 -7.72
N ALA A 12 2.77 11.36 -7.74
CA ALA A 12 3.39 12.00 -8.90
C ALA A 12 4.70 11.32 -9.31
N THR A 13 5.50 10.83 -8.34
CA THR A 13 6.79 10.16 -8.58
C THR A 13 6.67 8.69 -8.98
N LEU A 14 5.49 8.09 -8.82
CA LEU A 14 5.27 6.66 -9.03
C LEU A 14 5.06 6.31 -10.51
N ASN A 15 5.58 5.17 -10.96
CA ASN A 15 5.37 4.62 -12.30
C ASN A 15 4.77 3.22 -12.25
N VAL A 16 4.08 2.81 -13.32
CA VAL A 16 3.64 1.42 -13.47
C VAL A 16 4.89 0.51 -13.49
N GLY A 17 4.86 -0.54 -12.70
CA GLY A 17 6.01 -1.44 -12.45
C GLY A 17 6.81 -1.10 -11.19
N ASP A 18 6.63 0.08 -10.58
CA ASP A 18 7.30 0.40 -9.32
C ASP A 18 6.86 -0.57 -8.21
N VAL A 19 7.82 -1.00 -7.40
CA VAL A 19 7.61 -1.84 -6.22
C VAL A 19 7.65 -0.95 -4.98
N LEU A 20 6.66 -1.10 -4.12
CA LEU A 20 6.47 -0.31 -2.90
C LEU A 20 6.32 -1.23 -1.70
N ASP A 21 6.65 -0.71 -0.52
CA ASP A 21 6.53 -1.46 0.73
C ASP A 21 5.10 -1.41 1.24
N VAL A 22 4.58 -2.55 1.70
CA VAL A 22 3.30 -2.62 2.41
C VAL A 22 3.58 -2.74 3.90
N VAL A 23 3.19 -1.72 4.66
CA VAL A 23 3.44 -1.66 6.10
C VAL A 23 2.14 -1.58 6.89
N LEU A 24 2.15 -2.21 8.06
CA LEU A 24 1.07 -2.12 9.02
C LEU A 24 1.35 -0.96 9.99
N VAL A 25 0.54 0.09 9.93
CA VAL A 25 0.61 1.23 10.83
C VAL A 25 -0.41 1.05 11.95
N THR A 26 0.06 0.97 13.19
CA THR A 26 -0.75 0.71 14.39
C THR A 26 -0.82 1.90 15.34
N THR A 27 -0.31 3.06 14.95
CA THR A 27 -0.25 4.28 15.79
C THR A 27 -1.59 5.00 15.92
N GLY A 28 -2.56 4.69 15.05
CA GLY A 28 -3.92 5.24 15.09
C GLY A 28 -4.91 4.36 15.87
N PRO A 29 -6.18 4.79 15.99
CA PRO A 29 -7.21 4.04 16.71
C PRO A 29 -7.58 2.70 16.06
N ARG A 30 -7.17 2.48 14.81
CA ARG A 30 -7.32 1.21 14.08
C ARG A 30 -6.06 0.93 13.27
N PRO A 31 -5.62 -0.33 13.16
CA PRO A 31 -4.53 -0.70 12.28
C PRO A 31 -4.89 -0.42 10.82
N VAL A 32 -3.98 0.24 10.11
CA VAL A 32 -4.14 0.57 8.68
C VAL A 32 -2.96 0.01 7.90
N LEU A 33 -3.24 -0.60 6.76
CA LEU A 33 -2.19 -0.95 5.80
C LEU A 33 -1.87 0.27 4.96
N GLU A 34 -0.60 0.65 4.93
CA GLU A 34 -0.09 1.71 4.10
C GLU A 34 0.84 1.16 3.03
N VAL A 35 0.78 1.77 1.85
CA VAL A 35 1.81 1.59 0.83
C VAL A 35 2.76 2.76 0.93
N GLN A 36 4.05 2.46 1.05
CA GLN A 36 5.08 3.45 1.24
C GLN A 36 6.17 3.36 0.17
N ARG A 37 6.70 4.52 -0.23
CA ARG A 37 7.92 4.62 -1.03
C ARG A 37 9.01 5.21 -0.15
N ALA A 38 10.02 4.41 0.19
CA ALA A 38 11.13 4.86 1.05
C ALA A 38 10.63 5.55 2.34
N GLY A 39 9.63 4.95 3.00
CA GLY A 39 9.01 5.48 4.22
C GLY A 39 7.98 6.61 4.02
N GLN A 40 7.78 7.10 2.79
CA GLN A 40 6.77 8.11 2.47
C GLN A 40 5.44 7.44 2.07
N ARG A 41 4.35 7.80 2.75
CA ARG A 41 3.01 7.24 2.49
C ARG A 41 2.51 7.63 1.10
N ALA A 42 2.36 6.64 0.22
CA ALA A 42 1.71 6.78 -1.08
C ALA A 42 0.18 6.72 -0.95
N GLY A 43 -0.34 5.92 -0.02
CA GLY A 43 -1.77 5.77 0.24
C GLY A 43 -2.06 4.60 1.18
N ALA A 44 -3.34 4.36 1.46
CA ALA A 44 -3.80 3.25 2.28
C ALA A 44 -4.39 2.11 1.44
N LEU A 45 -4.29 0.88 1.95
CA LEU A 45 -4.92 -0.32 1.40
C LEU A 45 -6.10 -0.76 2.28
N THR A 46 -7.30 -0.35 1.89
CA THR A 46 -8.55 -0.81 2.49
C THR A 46 -9.37 -1.57 1.45
N HIS A 47 -9.08 -2.87 1.30
CA HIS A 47 -9.83 -3.80 0.45
C HIS A 47 -10.54 -4.87 1.29
N ARG A 48 -11.54 -5.58 0.73
CA ARG A 48 -12.33 -6.62 1.45
C ARG A 48 -11.49 -7.67 2.22
N ASN A 49 -10.23 -7.91 1.83
CA ASN A 49 -9.34 -8.89 2.46
C ASN A 49 -8.16 -8.27 3.22
N HIS A 50 -8.15 -6.96 3.48
CA HIS A 50 -7.01 -6.30 4.14
C HIS A 50 -6.79 -6.82 5.58
N LEU A 51 -7.84 -7.23 6.30
CA LEU A 51 -7.71 -7.87 7.62
C LEU A 51 -6.85 -9.14 7.59
N ARG A 52 -6.92 -9.92 6.50
CA ARG A 52 -6.07 -11.11 6.31
C ARG A 52 -4.60 -10.70 6.17
N LEU A 53 -4.32 -9.66 5.40
CA LEU A 53 -2.96 -9.11 5.25
C LEU A 53 -2.44 -8.58 6.58
N ILE A 54 -3.26 -7.88 7.36
CA ILE A 54 -2.92 -7.43 8.72
C ILE A 54 -2.49 -8.62 9.57
N ASN A 55 -3.29 -9.68 9.65
CA ASN A 55 -2.96 -10.87 10.44
C ASN A 55 -1.66 -11.53 9.96
N CYS A 56 -1.44 -11.60 8.64
CA CYS A 56 -0.21 -12.15 8.08
C CYS A 56 1.02 -11.29 8.44
N ILE A 57 0.90 -9.97 8.38
CA ILE A 57 1.99 -9.04 8.74
C ILE A 57 2.29 -9.11 10.24
N THR A 58 1.28 -9.13 11.09
CA THR A 58 1.44 -9.35 12.54
C THR A 58 2.10 -10.71 12.83
N GLY A 59 1.85 -11.72 11.99
CA GLY A 59 2.51 -13.03 12.06
C GLY A 59 3.92 -13.08 11.47
N GLY A 60 4.53 -11.93 11.13
CA GLY A 60 5.91 -11.84 10.64
C GLY A 60 6.09 -11.97 9.13
N ARG A 61 5.01 -11.98 8.34
CA ARG A 61 5.12 -11.99 6.86
C ARG A 61 5.27 -10.57 6.32
N THR A 62 6.11 -10.42 5.31
CA THR A 62 6.30 -9.17 4.58
C THR A 62 5.58 -9.20 3.25
N TYR A 63 5.17 -8.02 2.80
CA TYR A 63 4.45 -7.84 1.54
C TYR A 63 4.96 -6.62 0.81
N GLN A 64 4.90 -6.69 -0.51
CA GLN A 64 5.17 -5.59 -1.41
C GLN A 64 3.96 -5.32 -2.30
N ALA A 65 3.88 -4.10 -2.81
CA ALA A 65 2.85 -3.64 -3.71
C ALA A 65 3.49 -3.19 -5.03
N VAL A 66 3.16 -3.87 -6.12
CA VAL A 66 3.61 -3.51 -7.47
C VAL A 66 2.53 -2.65 -8.11
N ILE A 67 2.90 -1.49 -8.65
CA ILE A 67 1.96 -0.63 -9.35
C ILE A 67 1.60 -1.27 -10.69
N VAL A 68 0.31 -1.62 -10.86
CA VAL A 68 -0.20 -2.22 -12.09
C VAL A 68 -0.93 -1.22 -12.96
N ARG A 69 -1.42 -0.11 -12.38
CA ARG A 69 -2.08 0.96 -13.13
C ARG A 69 -1.91 2.29 -12.42
N LYS A 70 -1.73 3.35 -13.21
CA LYS A 70 -1.77 4.75 -12.77
C LYS A 70 -2.59 5.56 -13.77
N SER A 71 -3.54 6.34 -13.28
CA SER A 71 -4.39 7.22 -14.10
C SER A 71 -4.66 8.50 -13.33
N GLY A 72 -3.90 9.56 -13.63
CA GLY A 72 -3.92 10.79 -12.84
C GLY A 72 -3.52 10.52 -11.39
N GLY A 73 -4.40 10.86 -10.44
CA GLY A 73 -4.22 10.58 -9.01
C GLY A 73 -4.65 9.18 -8.56
N ALA A 74 -5.34 8.41 -9.42
CA ALA A 74 -5.75 7.05 -9.11
C ALA A 74 -4.60 6.06 -9.37
N VAL A 75 -4.32 5.22 -8.38
CA VAL A 75 -3.27 4.20 -8.45
C VAL A 75 -3.87 2.85 -8.09
N GLU A 76 -3.59 1.83 -8.89
CA GLU A 76 -3.88 0.45 -8.55
C GLU A 76 -2.60 -0.35 -8.40
N VAL A 77 -2.56 -1.17 -7.36
CA VAL A 77 -1.44 -2.03 -7.02
C VAL A 77 -1.85 -3.50 -6.96
N ARG A 78 -0.90 -4.39 -7.23
CA ARG A 78 -0.97 -5.81 -6.90
C ARG A 78 -0.11 -6.05 -5.67
N VAL A 79 -0.71 -6.61 -4.63
CA VAL A 79 0.00 -6.97 -3.39
C VAL A 79 0.47 -8.41 -3.49
N GLU A 80 1.74 -8.64 -3.22
CA GLU A 80 2.37 -9.96 -3.24
C GLU A 80 3.30 -10.15 -2.03
N PRO A 81 3.42 -11.38 -1.49
CA PRO A 81 4.36 -11.67 -0.42
C PRO A 81 5.80 -11.59 -0.94
N VAL A 82 6.73 -11.23 -0.04
CA VAL A 82 8.19 -11.25 -0.30
C VAL A 82 8.78 -12.61 0.08
#